data_AF-A0A3S1APR8-F1
#
_entry.id   AF-A0A3S1APR8-F1
#
_cell.length_a   1.000
_cell.length_b   1.000
_cell.length_c   1.000
_cell.angle_alpha   90.00
_cell.angle_beta   90.00
_cell.angle_gamma   90.00
#
_symmetry.space_group_name_H-M   'P 1'
#
loop_
_entity.id
_entity.type
_entity.pdbx_description
1 polymer ?
#
loop_
_entity_poly.entity_id
_entity_poly.type
_entity_poly.pdbx_seq_one_letter_code
_entity_poly.pdbx_strand_id
1 'polypeptide(L)' 'MSLEKRVEATAKNIEGKVQEVVGNITGDPQAQAEGQAKQVEASGIHVVENVKDQVKKIID' A
#
# COMPACT_ATOMS: atom_id res chain seq x y z
N MET A 1 6.25 9.85 11.00
CA MET A 1 5.82 8.42 11.06
C MET A 1 6.73 7.59 11.95
N SER A 2 6.16 6.69 12.76
CA SER A 2 6.89 5.66 13.51
C SER A 2 7.37 4.52 12.60
N LEU A 3 8.44 3.83 13.03
CA LEU A 3 9.06 2.72 12.30
C LEU A 3 8.08 1.59 11.96
N GLU A 4 7.15 1.29 12.87
CA GLU A 4 6.13 0.23 12.71
C GLU A 4 5.23 0.45 11.49
N LYS A 5 4.78 1.69 11.24
CA LYS A 5 3.95 2.01 10.06
C LYS A 5 4.70 1.79 8.74
N ARG A 6 6.01 2.09 8.72
CA ARG A 6 6.85 1.86 7.52
C ARG A 6 7.05 0.37 7.25
N VAL A 7 7.20 -0.42 8.31
CA VAL A 7 7.31 -1.88 8.22
C VAL A 7 6.00 -2.48 7.73
N GLU A 8 4.85 -2.05 8.27
CA GLU A 8 3.54 -2.52 7.82
C GLU A 8 3.29 -2.19 6.34
N ALA A 9 3.59 -0.97 5.90
CA ALA A 9 3.47 -0.57 4.50
C ALA A 9 4.36 -1.41 3.58
N THR A 10 5.58 -1.73 4.02
CA THR A 10 6.52 -2.57 3.27
C THR A 10 6.02 -4.02 3.18
N ALA A 11 5.50 -4.56 4.29
CA ALA A 11 4.91 -5.89 4.33
C ALA A 11 3.71 -6.02 3.38
N LYS A 12 2.78 -5.05 3.40
CA LYS A 12 1.63 -5.00 2.49
C LYS A 12 2.05 -4.91 1.01
N ASN A 13 3.12 -4.18 0.71
CA ASN A 13 3.67 -4.09 -0.66
C ASN A 13 4.24 -5.43 -1.14
N ILE A 14 4.96 -6.15 -0.27
CA ILE A 14 5.51 -7.46 -0.59
C ILE A 14 4.37 -8.47 -0.78
N GLU A 15 3.38 -8.48 0.11
CA GLU A 15 2.20 -9.33 -0.01
C GLU A 15 1.44 -9.07 -1.32
N GLY A 16 1.20 -7.81 -1.68
CA GLY A 16 0.56 -7.43 -2.93
C GLY A 16 1.33 -7.91 -4.16
N LYS A 17 2.67 -7.80 -4.15
CA LYS A 17 3.53 -8.34 -5.22
C LYS A 17 3.46 -9.86 -5.31
N VAL A 18 3.42 -10.56 -4.18
CA VAL A 18 3.28 -12.02 -4.16
C VAL A 18 1.92 -12.43 -4.72
N GLN A 19 0.84 -11.76 -4.33
CA GLN A 19 -0.50 -12.01 -4.88
C GLN A 19 -0.59 -11.72 -6.38
N GLU A 20 0.08 -10.66 -6.87
CA GLU A 20 0.16 -10.34 -8.29
C GLU A 20 0.92 -11.41 -9.08
N VAL A 21 2.05 -11.87 -8.55
CA VAL A 21 2.84 -12.97 -9.17
C VAL A 21 2.04 -14.27 -9.18
N VAL A 22 1.39 -14.63 -8.07
CA VAL A 22 0.54 -15.82 -8.00
C VAL A 22 -0.62 -15.69 -8.99
N GLY A 23 -1.34 -14.57 -9.02
CA GLY A 23 -2.44 -14.33 -9.95
C GLY A 23 -2.02 -14.39 -11.42
N ASN A 24 -0.84 -13.84 -11.75
CA ASN A 24 -0.27 -13.93 -13.10
C ASN A 24 0.12 -15.38 -13.47
N ILE A 25 0.60 -16.18 -12.52
CA ILE A 25 1.01 -17.57 -12.75
C ILE A 25 -0.20 -18.52 -12.81
N THR A 26 -1.19 -18.33 -11.94
CA THR A 26 -2.41 -19.14 -11.91
C THR A 26 -3.45 -18.69 -12.94
N GLY A 27 -3.27 -17.51 -13.56
CA GLY A 27 -4.21 -16.92 -14.49
C GLY A 27 -5.52 -16.48 -13.82
N ASP A 28 -5.47 -16.17 -12.52
CA ASP A 28 -6.66 -15.83 -11.73
C ASP A 28 -6.89 -14.31 -11.73
N PRO A 29 -7.90 -13.81 -12.48
CA PRO A 29 -8.14 -12.38 -12.60
C PRO A 29 -8.62 -11.74 -11.30
N GLN A 30 -9.17 -12.51 -10.34
CA GLN A 30 -9.55 -11.99 -9.03
C GLN A 30 -8.32 -11.67 -8.18
N ALA A 31 -7.33 -12.57 -8.13
CA ALA A 31 -6.09 -12.35 -7.37
C ALA A 31 -5.30 -11.14 -7.91
N GLN A 32 -5.27 -10.95 -9.23
CA GLN A 32 -4.63 -9.79 -9.85
C GLN A 32 -5.37 -8.48 -9.53
N ALA A 33 -6.71 -8.50 -9.54
CA ALA A 33 -7.53 -7.35 -9.18
C ALA A 33 -7.39 -6.98 -7.69
N GLU A 34 -7.37 -7.96 -6.79
CA GLU A 34 -7.13 -7.72 -5.35
C GLU A 34 -5.74 -7.13 -5.08
N GLY A 35 -4.70 -7.65 -5.75
CA GLY A 35 -3.34 -7.13 -5.64
C GLY A 35 -3.24 -5.66 -6.08
N GLN A 36 -3.88 -5.29 -7.18
CA GLN A 36 -3.93 -3.89 -7.64
C GLN A 36 -4.75 -3.00 -6.70
N ALA A 37 -5.89 -3.49 -6.20
CA ALA A 37 -6.72 -2.74 -5.24
C ALA A 37 -5.94 -2.40 -3.96
N LYS A 38 -5.21 -3.37 -3.39
CA LYS A 38 -4.34 -3.14 -2.22
C LYS A 38 -3.24 -2.11 -2.49
N GLN A 39 -2.64 -2.11 -3.68
CA GLN A 39 -1.62 -1.11 -4.05
C GLN A 39 -2.20 0.30 -4.15
N VAL A 40 -3.42 0.44 -4.70
CA VAL A 40 -4.13 1.73 -4.78
C VAL A 40 -4.52 2.22 -3.39
N GLU A 41 -5.04 1.35 -2.54
CA GLU A 41 -5.40 1.69 -1.16
C GLU A 41 -4.17 2.15 -0.36
N ALA A 42 -3.06 1.42 -0.46
CA ALA A 42 -1.80 1.79 0.16
C ALA A 42 -1.30 3.16 -0.34
N SER A 43 -1.39 3.43 -1.64
CA SER A 43 -1.01 4.71 -2.24
C SER A 43 -1.90 5.86 -1.73
N GLY A 44 -3.22 5.62 -1.64
CA GLY A 44 -4.17 6.60 -1.10
C GLY A 44 -3.91 6.95 0.36
N ILE A 45 -3.61 5.95 1.20
CA ILE A 45 -3.24 6.14 2.60
C ILE A 45 -1.95 6.97 2.71
N HIS A 46 -0.95 6.72 1.86
CA HIS A 46 0.29 7.50 1.83
C HIS A 46 0.05 8.97 1.45
N VAL A 47 -0.85 9.25 0.50
CA VAL A 47 -1.21 10.62 0.11
C VAL A 47 -1.90 11.36 1.27
N VAL A 48 -2.88 10.72 1.90
CA VAL A 48 -3.62 11.30 3.04
C VAL A 48 -2.69 11.55 4.22
N GLU A 49 -1.81 10.61 4.55
CA GLU A 49 -0.83 10.82 5.62
C GLU A 49 0.19 11.92 5.29
N ASN A 50 0.66 12.02 4.04
CA ASN A 50 1.55 13.11 3.63
C ASN A 50 0.90 14.49 3.75
N VAL A 51 -0.38 14.61 3.40
CA VAL A 51 -1.14 15.87 3.58
C VAL A 51 -1.27 16.19 5.07
N LYS A 52 -1.57 15.19 5.91
CA LYS A 52 -1.68 15.37 7.36
C LYS A 52 -0.35 15.78 8.01
N ASP A 53 0.76 15.16 7.61
CA ASP A 53 2.10 15.51 8.08
C ASP A 53 2.50 16.93 7.65
N GLN A 54 2.14 17.36 6.42
CA GLN A 54 2.39 18.74 5.97
C GLN A 54 1.58 19.78 6.75
N VAL A 55 0.28 19.54 6.96
CA VAL A 55 -0.57 20.44 7.76
C VAL A 55 -0.03 20.54 9.19
N LYS A 56 0.38 19.42 9.79
CA LYS A 56 0.97 19.42 11.13
C LYS A 56 2.26 20.23 11.20
N LYS A 57 3.12 20.17 10.18
CA LYS A 57 4.35 20.97 10.06
C LYS A 57 4.12 22.48 9.93
N ILE A 58 2.95 22.91 9.44
CA ILE A 58 2.61 24.32 9.27
C ILE A 58 2.03 24.91 10.57
N ILE A 59 1.40 24.06 11.39
CA ILE A 59 0.74 24.44 12.64
C ILE A 59 1.73 24.42 13.83
N ASP A 60 2.79 23.61 13.76
CA ASP A 60 3.93 23.58 14.70
C ASP A 60 4.89 24.77 14.46
#